data_AF-A0A7C7MDK3-F1
#
_entry.id   AF-A0A7C7MDK3-F1
#
_cell.length_a   1.000
_cell.length_b   1.000
_cell.length_c   1.000
_cell.angle_alpha   90.00
_cell.angle_beta   90.00
_cell.angle_gamma   90.00
#
_symmetry.space_group_name_H-M   'P 1'
#
loop_
_entity.id
_entity.type
_entity.pdbx_description
1 polymer ?
#
loop_
_entity_poly.entity_id
_entity_poly.type
_entity_poly.pdbx_seq_one_letter_code
_entity_poly.pdbx_strand_id
1 'polypeptide(L)'
;KDKAQELGLKTQTVLNAPNLETMKNLSAENLLSASIGLNHPYGPNIDGALIPNNLTKLFEEGSFNNVDLMIGSNKNEDYMYIDESVTENDINRLIENYYPEHQDKILSMLDLENPRLAMDHLTTNQVTLCPSVFIARSLSKNENKVYQYHFTRMREGSEKILSYHGAEIPYVFNTHDEWLPTNLVDWELTKIMVSYWVEFAKKGTPNSINNPTWKEFGAEENYLILDLPLENSAKLENGFCEIMIDEMVQRASR
;
A
#
# COMPACT_ATOMS: atom_id res chain seq x y z
N LYS A 1 4.51 -22.42 -2.17
CA LYS A 1 4.67 -23.45 -3.22
C LYS A 1 3.35 -24.10 -3.61
N ASP A 2 2.58 -24.66 -2.67
CA ASP A 2 1.40 -25.47 -2.98
C ASP A 2 0.30 -24.72 -3.76
N LYS A 3 -0.14 -23.53 -3.28
CA LYS A 3 -1.19 -22.74 -3.95
C LYS A 3 -0.86 -22.32 -5.39
N ALA A 4 0.40 -21.96 -5.67
CA ALA A 4 0.82 -21.56 -7.02
C ALA A 4 0.85 -22.75 -7.98
N GLN A 5 1.26 -23.92 -7.48
CA GLN A 5 1.22 -25.16 -8.25
C GLN A 5 -0.23 -25.59 -8.51
N GLU A 6 -1.10 -25.54 -7.49
CA GLU A 6 -2.53 -25.81 -7.63
C GLU A 6 -3.18 -24.90 -8.68
N LEU A 7 -2.85 -23.61 -8.67
CA LEU A 7 -3.30 -22.67 -9.70
C LEU A 7 -2.81 -23.07 -11.08
N GLY A 8 -1.52 -23.39 -11.24
CA GLY A 8 -0.96 -23.87 -12.50
C GLY A 8 -1.69 -25.09 -13.05
N LEU A 9 -2.07 -26.05 -12.20
CA LEU A 9 -2.84 -27.24 -12.58
C LEU A 9 -4.29 -26.89 -12.99
N LYS A 10 -4.94 -25.95 -12.29
CA LYS A 10 -6.26 -25.44 -12.69
C LYS A 10 -6.21 -24.76 -14.05
N THR A 11 -5.17 -23.96 -14.31
CA THR A 11 -4.95 -23.32 -15.60
C THR A 11 -4.75 -24.35 -16.72
N GLN A 12 -3.94 -25.38 -16.49
CA GLN A 12 -3.77 -26.50 -17.43
C GLN A 12 -5.11 -27.16 -17.78
N THR A 13 -5.95 -27.36 -16.77
CA THR A 13 -7.28 -27.97 -16.93
C THR A 13 -8.20 -27.09 -17.78
N VAL A 14 -8.30 -25.79 -17.47
CA VAL A 14 -9.15 -24.85 -18.22
C VAL A 14 -8.71 -24.72 -19.68
N LEU A 15 -7.40 -24.74 -19.93
CA LEU A 15 -6.82 -24.59 -21.26
C LEU A 15 -6.78 -25.88 -22.07
N ASN A 16 -7.17 -27.03 -21.49
CA ASN A 16 -6.92 -28.36 -22.06
C ASN A 16 -5.44 -28.55 -22.46
N ALA A 17 -4.52 -27.99 -21.68
CA ALA A 17 -3.09 -28.00 -21.93
C ALA A 17 -2.40 -28.78 -20.78
N PRO A 18 -2.08 -30.07 -20.95
CA PRO A 18 -1.72 -30.97 -19.85
C PRO A 18 -0.36 -30.69 -19.19
N ASN A 19 0.44 -29.77 -19.74
CA ASN A 19 1.74 -29.40 -19.20
C ASN A 19 2.17 -28.01 -19.70
N LEU A 20 3.25 -27.49 -19.11
CA LEU A 20 3.83 -26.19 -19.46
C LEU A 20 4.23 -26.10 -20.94
N GLU A 21 4.72 -27.18 -21.54
CA GLU A 21 5.16 -27.16 -22.93
C GLU A 21 3.98 -26.98 -23.90
N THR A 22 2.84 -27.62 -23.61
CA THR A 22 1.59 -27.34 -24.35
C THR A 22 1.13 -25.91 -24.13
N MET A 23 1.21 -25.40 -22.89
CA MET A 23 0.78 -24.03 -22.58
C MET A 23 1.61 -22.96 -23.30
N LYS A 24 2.92 -23.17 -23.49
CA LYS A 24 3.80 -22.23 -24.23
C LYS A 24 3.41 -22.05 -25.69
N ASN A 25 2.69 -23.01 -26.26
CA ASN A 25 2.23 -22.96 -27.66
C ASN A 25 0.86 -22.28 -27.81
N LEU A 26 0.23 -21.86 -26.71
CA LEU A 26 -1.03 -21.11 -26.73
C LEU A 26 -0.76 -19.63 -26.96
N SER A 27 -1.74 -18.93 -27.54
CA SER A 27 -1.66 -17.48 -27.66
C SER A 27 -1.79 -16.79 -26.30
N ALA A 28 -1.28 -15.56 -26.21
CA ALA A 28 -1.41 -14.74 -25.01
C ALA A 28 -2.89 -14.51 -24.66
N GLU A 29 -3.78 -14.35 -25.65
CA GLU A 29 -5.21 -14.15 -25.46
C GLU A 29 -5.89 -15.36 -24.81
N ASN A 30 -5.49 -16.59 -25.19
CA ASN A 30 -6.01 -17.80 -24.56
C ASN A 30 -5.57 -17.89 -23.10
N LEU A 31 -4.29 -17.61 -22.81
CA LEU A 31 -3.75 -17.60 -21.45
C LEU A 31 -4.44 -16.53 -20.59
N LEU A 32 -4.64 -15.33 -21.13
CA LEU A 32 -5.34 -14.24 -20.46
C LEU A 32 -6.81 -14.60 -20.18
N SER A 33 -7.50 -15.16 -21.17
CA SER A 33 -8.90 -15.58 -21.03
C SER A 33 -9.08 -16.64 -19.94
N ALA A 34 -8.15 -17.59 -19.83
CA ALA A 34 -8.15 -18.57 -18.75
C ALA A 34 -7.88 -17.93 -17.38
N SER A 35 -6.94 -16.99 -17.29
CA SER A 35 -6.67 -16.24 -16.06
C SER A 35 -7.91 -15.46 -15.58
N ILE A 36 -8.59 -14.78 -16.50
CA ILE A 36 -9.84 -14.04 -16.22
C ILE A 36 -10.93 -15.01 -15.76
N GLY A 37 -11.13 -16.12 -16.47
CA GLY A 37 -12.15 -17.12 -16.13
C GLY A 37 -11.93 -17.81 -14.78
N LEU A 38 -10.67 -17.87 -14.32
CA LEU A 38 -10.32 -18.38 -12.98
C LEU A 38 -10.48 -17.32 -11.88
N ASN A 39 -10.80 -16.08 -12.23
CA ASN A 39 -10.87 -14.94 -11.31
C ASN A 39 -9.64 -14.87 -10.39
N HIS A 40 -8.44 -15.07 -10.97
CA HIS A 40 -7.22 -15.16 -10.18
C HIS A 40 -6.06 -14.42 -10.84
N PRO A 41 -5.49 -13.40 -10.18
CA PRO A 41 -4.26 -12.78 -10.63
C PRO A 41 -3.06 -13.67 -10.30
N TYR A 42 -2.19 -13.91 -11.28
CA TYR A 42 -0.86 -14.45 -11.00
C TYR A 42 -0.05 -13.39 -10.25
N GLY A 43 0.45 -13.74 -9.07
CA GLY A 43 1.25 -12.86 -8.22
C GLY A 43 2.51 -13.56 -7.69
N PRO A 44 3.37 -12.82 -6.97
CA PRO A 44 4.56 -13.38 -6.36
C PRO A 44 4.21 -14.54 -5.42
N ASN A 45 5.04 -15.59 -5.42
CA ASN A 45 4.88 -16.74 -4.53
C ASN A 45 6.18 -17.04 -3.79
N ILE A 46 6.06 -17.62 -2.58
CA ILE A 46 7.22 -18.18 -1.86
C ILE A 46 7.76 -19.37 -2.68
N ASP A 47 8.83 -19.13 -3.42
CA ASP A 47 9.50 -20.05 -4.34
C ASP A 47 10.75 -20.69 -3.71
N GLY A 48 11.24 -20.13 -2.60
CA GLY A 48 12.47 -20.57 -1.95
C GLY A 48 13.74 -20.09 -2.66
N ALA A 49 13.61 -19.20 -3.65
CA ALA A 49 14.73 -18.64 -4.42
C ALA A 49 14.69 -17.11 -4.40
N LEU A 50 13.76 -16.49 -5.12
CA LEU A 50 13.58 -15.03 -5.08
C LEU A 50 12.87 -14.58 -3.80
N ILE A 51 11.82 -15.28 -3.40
CA ILE A 51 11.09 -15.08 -2.16
C ILE A 51 11.36 -16.32 -1.29
N PRO A 52 12.41 -16.28 -0.45
CA PRO A 52 12.88 -17.47 0.25
C PRO A 52 11.89 -17.96 1.31
N ASN A 53 11.13 -17.04 1.91
CA ASN A 53 10.18 -17.35 2.97
C ASN A 53 9.03 -16.30 3.01
N ASN A 54 8.12 -16.43 3.97
CA ASN A 54 7.09 -15.45 4.26
C ASN A 54 7.73 -14.08 4.55
N LEU A 55 7.33 -13.04 3.81
CA LEU A 55 7.92 -11.71 3.91
C LEU A 55 7.74 -11.08 5.29
N THR A 56 6.58 -11.26 5.93
CA THR A 56 6.33 -10.75 7.29
C THR A 56 7.34 -11.33 8.28
N LYS A 57 7.65 -12.63 8.19
CA LYS A 57 8.69 -13.27 9.03
C LYS A 57 10.07 -12.69 8.75
N LEU A 58 10.43 -12.51 7.47
CA LEU A 58 11.72 -11.94 7.09
C LEU A 58 11.89 -10.50 7.63
N PHE A 59 10.84 -9.69 7.59
CA PHE A 59 10.84 -8.34 8.16
C PHE A 59 10.87 -8.32 9.70
N GLU A 60 10.21 -9.26 10.38
CA GLU A 60 10.28 -9.39 11.83
C GLU A 60 11.67 -9.82 12.32
N GLU A 61 12.33 -10.71 11.56
CA GLU A 61 13.64 -11.27 11.92
C GLU A 61 14.83 -10.39 11.47
N GLY A 62 14.58 -9.25 10.80
CA GLY A 62 15.67 -8.41 10.25
C GLY A 62 16.34 -9.01 9.01
N SER A 63 15.76 -10.05 8.40
CA SER A 63 16.32 -10.81 7.28
C SER A 63 15.95 -10.20 5.93
N PHE A 64 16.31 -8.94 5.72
CA PHE A 64 16.11 -8.19 4.48
C PHE A 64 17.37 -7.38 4.13
N ASN A 65 17.38 -6.80 2.93
CA ASN A 65 18.51 -5.98 2.50
C ASN A 65 18.61 -4.70 3.35
N ASN A 66 19.82 -4.38 3.80
CA ASN A 66 20.08 -3.15 4.54
C ASN A 66 20.13 -1.95 3.59
N VAL A 67 19.02 -1.21 3.50
CA VAL A 67 18.87 -0.04 2.63
C VAL A 67 18.11 1.07 3.35
N ASP A 68 18.52 2.32 3.11
CA ASP A 68 17.70 3.48 3.49
C ASP A 68 16.40 3.47 2.66
N LEU A 69 15.29 3.92 3.25
CA LEU A 69 13.96 3.79 2.66
C LEU A 69 13.16 5.09 2.74
N MET A 70 12.48 5.41 1.65
CA MET A 70 11.36 6.34 1.64
C MET A 70 10.11 5.56 1.27
N ILE A 71 9.06 5.67 2.09
CA ILE A 71 7.86 4.84 2.00
C ILE A 71 6.64 5.63 2.46
N GLY A 72 5.45 5.28 2.02
CA GLY A 72 4.24 5.94 2.48
C GLY A 72 2.99 5.36 1.85
N SER A 73 1.88 6.06 2.08
CA SER A 73 0.58 5.77 1.48
C SER A 73 -0.15 7.06 1.15
N ASN A 74 -1.14 6.95 0.29
CA ASN A 74 -2.14 7.98 0.07
C ASN A 74 -3.24 7.87 1.14
N LYS A 75 -4.04 8.92 1.28
CA LYS A 75 -5.13 8.98 2.27
C LYS A 75 -6.28 8.03 1.97
N ASN A 76 -6.57 7.78 0.70
CA ASN A 76 -7.75 7.05 0.23
C ASN A 76 -7.35 5.99 -0.80
N GLU A 77 -6.47 5.06 -0.42
CA GLU A 77 -5.90 4.05 -1.33
C GLU A 77 -7.01 3.23 -2.00
N ASP A 78 -8.03 2.84 -1.23
CA ASP A 78 -9.00 1.85 -1.71
C ASP A 78 -10.31 2.47 -2.22
N TYR A 79 -10.59 3.75 -1.91
CA TYR A 79 -11.87 4.41 -2.21
C TYR A 79 -12.35 4.24 -3.65
N MET A 80 -11.43 4.34 -4.63
CA MET A 80 -11.77 4.22 -6.04
C MET A 80 -12.27 2.82 -6.46
N TYR A 81 -11.97 1.79 -5.66
CA TYR A 81 -12.36 0.40 -5.90
C TYR A 81 -13.58 -0.05 -5.08
N ILE A 82 -14.05 0.81 -4.17
CA ILE A 82 -15.17 0.50 -3.27
C ILE A 82 -16.47 0.94 -3.92
N ASP A 83 -17.42 0.00 -3.99
CA ASP A 83 -18.76 0.23 -4.52
C ASP A 83 -19.56 1.20 -3.64
N GLU A 84 -20.38 2.04 -4.27
CA GLU A 84 -21.27 2.98 -3.58
C GLU A 84 -22.34 2.30 -2.74
N SER A 85 -22.63 1.02 -3.00
CA SER A 85 -23.62 0.23 -2.26
C SER A 85 -23.07 -0.41 -0.99
N VAL A 86 -21.79 -0.20 -0.63
CA VAL A 86 -21.21 -0.76 0.60
C VAL A 86 -22.00 -0.31 1.82
N THR A 87 -22.28 -1.26 2.71
CA THR A 87 -23.06 -1.03 3.93
C THR A 87 -22.21 -1.21 5.18
N GLU A 88 -22.70 -0.71 6.32
CA GLU A 88 -22.10 -0.98 7.63
C GLU A 88 -21.98 -2.49 7.92
N ASN A 89 -22.93 -3.30 7.44
CA ASN A 89 -22.88 -4.75 7.60
C ASN A 89 -21.71 -5.38 6.83
N ASP A 90 -21.33 -4.83 5.67
CA ASP A 90 -20.16 -5.30 4.92
C ASP A 90 -18.86 -4.98 5.67
N ILE A 91 -18.78 -3.80 6.30
CA ILE A 91 -17.67 -3.39 7.17
C ILE A 91 -17.57 -4.33 8.38
N ASN A 92 -18.69 -4.54 9.09
CA ASN A 92 -18.75 -5.44 10.24
C ASN A 92 -18.28 -6.85 9.90
N ARG A 93 -18.75 -7.40 8.76
CA ARG A 93 -18.33 -8.72 8.28
C ARG A 93 -16.83 -8.77 7.95
N LEU A 94 -16.27 -7.70 7.37
CA LEU A 94 -14.84 -7.65 7.08
C LEU A 94 -14.03 -7.67 8.38
N ILE A 95 -14.44 -6.85 9.36
CA ILE A 95 -13.79 -6.79 10.68
C ILE A 95 -13.92 -8.13 11.41
N GLU A 96 -15.09 -8.77 11.41
CA GLU A 96 -15.28 -10.07 12.07
C GLU A 96 -14.39 -11.16 11.44
N ASN A 97 -14.23 -11.16 10.12
CA ASN A 97 -13.43 -12.17 9.42
C ASN A 97 -11.93 -12.05 9.68
N TYR A 98 -11.42 -10.82 9.83
CA TYR A 98 -9.99 -10.58 9.95
C TYR A 98 -9.58 -10.23 11.39
N TYR A 99 -10.39 -9.45 12.11
CA TYR A 99 -10.05 -8.86 13.41
C TYR A 99 -11.13 -9.16 14.47
N PRO A 100 -11.58 -10.42 14.65
CA PRO A 100 -12.73 -10.75 15.50
C PRO A 100 -12.56 -10.30 16.96
N GLU A 101 -11.34 -10.33 17.49
CA GLU A 101 -11.05 -9.93 18.88
C GLU A 101 -10.98 -8.40 19.08
N HIS A 102 -10.99 -7.63 17.99
CA HIS A 102 -10.78 -6.18 17.99
C HIS A 102 -11.95 -5.38 17.40
N GLN A 103 -13.10 -6.02 17.19
CA GLN A 103 -14.24 -5.44 16.48
C GLN A 103 -14.67 -4.08 17.04
N ASP A 104 -14.99 -4.01 18.33
CA ASP A 104 -15.46 -2.78 18.98
C ASP A 104 -14.44 -1.63 18.86
N LYS A 105 -13.15 -1.96 18.98
CA LYS A 105 -12.09 -0.96 18.92
C LYS A 105 -11.90 -0.43 17.50
N ILE A 106 -11.91 -1.29 16.49
CA ILE A 106 -11.82 -0.87 15.09
C ILE A 106 -13.04 -0.02 14.72
N LEU A 107 -14.25 -0.47 15.08
CA LEU A 107 -15.47 0.30 14.80
C LEU A 107 -15.47 1.68 15.45
N SER A 108 -14.92 1.82 16.66
CA SER A 108 -14.82 3.13 17.34
C SER A 108 -13.91 4.14 16.64
N MET A 109 -13.04 3.70 15.73
CA MET A 109 -12.12 4.56 14.98
C MET A 109 -12.66 4.95 13.59
N LEU A 110 -13.84 4.42 13.21
CA LEU A 110 -14.44 4.65 11.89
C LEU A 110 -15.62 5.62 11.99
N ASP A 111 -15.75 6.50 11.00
CA ASP A 111 -16.95 7.31 10.80
C ASP A 111 -17.98 6.56 9.95
N LEU A 112 -18.91 5.87 10.61
CA LEU A 112 -19.91 5.03 9.97
C LEU A 112 -21.06 5.81 9.32
N GLU A 113 -21.13 7.15 9.46
CA GLU A 113 -22.13 7.96 8.74
C GLU A 113 -21.96 7.87 7.22
N ASN A 114 -20.72 7.61 6.77
CA ASN A 114 -20.41 7.33 5.37
C ASN A 114 -19.74 5.94 5.24
N PRO A 115 -20.54 4.87 5.03
CA PRO A 115 -20.01 3.51 4.94
C PRO A 115 -18.93 3.31 3.87
N ARG A 116 -19.00 4.04 2.75
CA ARG A 116 -17.99 3.95 1.69
C ARG A 116 -16.65 4.51 2.15
N LEU A 117 -16.65 5.67 2.81
CA LEU A 117 -15.44 6.25 3.41
C LEU A 117 -14.92 5.41 4.58
N ALA A 118 -15.80 4.87 5.42
CA ALA A 118 -15.40 3.98 6.50
C ALA A 118 -14.74 2.70 5.98
N MET A 119 -15.29 2.11 4.91
CA MET A 119 -14.68 0.96 4.25
C MET A 119 -13.31 1.32 3.67
N ASP A 120 -13.17 2.47 3.01
CA ASP A 120 -11.88 2.97 2.50
C ASP A 120 -10.87 3.16 3.63
N HIS A 121 -11.26 3.78 4.74
CA HIS A 121 -10.36 4.02 5.87
C HIS A 121 -9.91 2.69 6.50
N LEU A 122 -10.81 1.71 6.63
CA LEU A 122 -10.48 0.36 7.10
C LEU A 122 -9.54 -0.37 6.14
N THR A 123 -9.85 -0.37 4.85
CA THR A 123 -9.12 -1.15 3.83
C THR A 123 -7.77 -0.51 3.48
N THR A 124 -7.70 0.82 3.36
CA THR A 124 -6.44 1.58 3.23
C THR A 124 -5.46 1.21 4.35
N ASN A 125 -5.94 1.19 5.60
CA ASN A 125 -5.12 0.76 6.74
C ASN A 125 -4.71 -0.71 6.64
N GLN A 126 -5.64 -1.60 6.32
CA GLN A 126 -5.43 -3.04 6.24
C GLN A 126 -4.44 -3.45 5.14
N VAL A 127 -4.53 -2.85 3.96
CA VAL A 127 -3.88 -3.33 2.74
C VAL A 127 -2.58 -2.58 2.44
N THR A 128 -2.52 -1.28 2.75
CA THR A 128 -1.41 -0.43 2.29
C THR A 128 -0.71 0.29 3.43
N LEU A 129 -1.44 1.10 4.21
CA LEU A 129 -0.83 2.02 5.17
C LEU A 129 -0.16 1.27 6.32
N CYS A 130 -0.84 0.35 7.02
CA CYS A 130 -0.22 -0.34 8.15
C CYS A 130 0.88 -1.34 7.72
N PRO A 131 0.77 -2.07 6.60
CA PRO A 131 1.92 -2.78 6.03
C PRO A 131 3.11 -1.86 5.73
N SER A 132 2.89 -0.63 5.27
CA SER A 132 3.97 0.35 5.07
C SER A 132 4.63 0.78 6.39
N VAL A 133 3.83 0.99 7.46
CA VAL A 133 4.32 1.28 8.82
C VAL A 133 5.13 0.10 9.36
N PHE A 134 4.68 -1.13 9.14
CA PHE A 134 5.41 -2.33 9.54
C PHE A 134 6.79 -2.40 8.89
N ILE A 135 6.88 -2.19 7.58
CA ILE A 135 8.16 -2.16 6.86
C ILE A 135 9.04 -1.03 7.40
N ALA A 136 8.47 0.17 7.61
CA ALA A 136 9.20 1.31 8.18
C ALA A 136 9.77 1.01 9.57
N ARG A 137 8.97 0.39 10.45
CA ARG A 137 9.39 -0.07 11.78
C ARG A 137 10.52 -1.10 11.69
N SER A 138 10.39 -2.11 10.82
CA SER A 138 11.42 -3.14 10.65
C SER A 138 12.75 -2.56 10.18
N LEU A 139 12.76 -1.71 9.15
CA LEU A 139 14.00 -1.10 8.66
C LEU A 139 14.61 -0.13 9.67
N SER A 140 13.78 0.67 10.36
CA SER A 140 14.27 1.62 11.37
C SER A 140 14.89 0.90 12.59
N LYS A 141 14.33 -0.24 13.02
CA LYS A 141 14.94 -1.10 14.04
C LYS A 141 16.30 -1.66 13.62
N ASN A 142 16.55 -1.79 12.32
CA ASN A 142 17.81 -2.26 11.75
C ASN A 142 18.76 -1.12 11.35
N GLU A 143 18.66 0.03 12.02
CA GLU A 143 19.54 1.20 11.86
C GLU A 143 19.53 1.85 10.46
N ASN A 144 18.56 1.53 9.60
CA ASN A 144 18.37 2.22 8.32
C ASN A 144 17.67 3.55 8.52
N LYS A 145 18.01 4.54 7.68
CA LYS A 145 17.28 5.80 7.65
C LYS A 145 15.98 5.61 6.90
N VAL A 146 14.87 5.84 7.59
CA VAL A 146 13.53 5.69 7.02
C VAL A 146 12.81 7.03 7.00
N TYR A 147 12.18 7.39 5.89
CA TYR A 147 11.38 8.60 5.75
C TYR A 147 9.97 8.22 5.31
N GLN A 148 9.00 8.34 6.22
CA GLN A 148 7.61 8.02 5.93
C GLN A 148 6.84 9.24 5.43
N TYR A 149 5.98 9.08 4.41
CA TYR A 149 5.01 10.10 3.99
C TYR A 149 3.57 9.62 4.13
N HIS A 150 2.67 10.61 4.19
CA HIS A 150 1.24 10.43 4.00
C HIS A 150 0.75 11.47 2.98
N PHE A 151 0.33 11.02 1.80
CA PHE A 151 -0.12 11.92 0.73
C PHE A 151 -1.63 12.18 0.87
N THR A 152 -2.00 13.44 1.13
CA THR A 152 -3.39 13.83 1.41
C THR A 152 -3.96 14.83 0.42
N ARG A 153 -3.17 15.21 -0.60
CA ARG A 153 -3.56 16.20 -1.59
C ARG A 153 -4.65 15.65 -2.51
N MET A 154 -5.87 16.14 -2.32
CA MET A 154 -6.97 15.96 -3.27
C MET A 154 -6.89 17.01 -4.38
N ARG A 155 -6.69 16.59 -5.63
CA ARG A 155 -6.70 17.48 -6.80
C ARG A 155 -8.10 18.01 -7.07
N GLU A 156 -8.19 19.20 -7.65
CA GLU A 156 -9.47 19.74 -8.13
C GLU A 156 -10.10 18.77 -9.16
N GLY A 157 -11.39 18.48 -9.04
CA GLY A 157 -12.08 17.54 -9.94
C GLY A 157 -11.90 16.06 -9.58
N SER A 158 -11.17 15.74 -8.50
CA SER A 158 -10.97 14.37 -8.03
C SER A 158 -11.93 13.97 -6.90
N GLU A 159 -13.02 14.71 -6.64
CA GLU A 159 -13.89 14.50 -5.48
C GLU A 159 -14.55 13.11 -5.42
N LYS A 160 -14.63 12.40 -6.56
CA LYS A 160 -15.15 11.03 -6.65
C LYS A 160 -14.12 9.94 -6.35
N ILE A 161 -12.85 10.30 -6.26
CA ILE A 161 -11.73 9.36 -6.07
C ILE A 161 -10.78 9.82 -4.94
N LEU A 162 -10.88 11.08 -4.50
CA LEU A 162 -10.15 11.67 -3.39
C LEU A 162 -8.62 11.62 -3.61
N SER A 163 -7.83 11.36 -2.56
CA SER A 163 -6.40 11.08 -2.69
C SER A 163 -6.20 9.58 -2.98
N TYR A 164 -6.66 9.16 -4.16
CA TYR A 164 -6.73 7.75 -4.59
C TYR A 164 -5.37 7.06 -4.71
N HIS A 165 -5.37 5.73 -4.83
CA HIS A 165 -4.17 4.94 -5.14
C HIS A 165 -3.45 5.43 -6.39
N GLY A 166 -2.18 5.83 -6.24
CA GLY A 166 -1.36 6.37 -7.32
C GLY A 166 -1.53 7.87 -7.60
N ALA A 167 -2.35 8.59 -6.83
CA ALA A 167 -2.57 10.03 -6.98
C ALA A 167 -1.29 10.88 -6.79
N GLU A 168 -0.28 10.36 -6.10
CA GLU A 168 1.00 10.99 -5.81
C GLU A 168 2.02 10.80 -6.95
N ILE A 169 1.86 9.76 -7.78
CA ILE A 169 2.80 9.42 -8.87
C ILE A 169 3.03 10.61 -9.82
N PRO A 170 1.99 11.33 -10.30
CA PRO A 170 2.20 12.47 -11.19
C PRO A 170 3.04 13.60 -10.58
N TYR A 171 3.00 13.75 -9.25
CA TYR A 171 3.81 14.73 -8.53
C TYR A 171 5.28 14.30 -8.44
N VAL A 172 5.55 13.02 -8.20
CA VAL A 172 6.92 12.48 -8.15
C VAL A 172 7.60 12.56 -9.51
N PHE A 173 6.87 12.24 -10.58
CA PHE A 173 7.42 12.20 -11.93
C PHE A 173 7.31 13.52 -12.69
N ASN A 174 6.60 14.52 -12.16
CA ASN A 174 6.28 15.75 -12.88
C ASN A 174 5.59 15.47 -14.23
N THR A 175 4.63 14.53 -14.22
CA THR A 175 3.88 14.07 -15.39
C THR A 175 2.39 14.04 -15.06
N HIS A 176 1.81 15.23 -14.89
CA HIS A 176 0.40 15.40 -14.54
C HIS A 176 -0.55 14.86 -15.61
N ASP A 177 -1.61 14.22 -15.15
CA ASP A 177 -2.68 13.68 -15.99
C ASP A 177 -3.42 14.77 -16.77
N GLU A 178 -3.67 14.57 -18.06
CA GLU A 178 -4.47 15.49 -18.87
C GLU A 178 -5.96 15.53 -18.45
N TRP A 179 -6.45 14.46 -17.82
CA TRP A 179 -7.86 14.28 -17.45
C TRP A 179 -8.23 14.91 -16.09
N LEU A 180 -7.25 15.40 -15.32
CA LEU A 180 -7.46 16.14 -14.09
C LEU A 180 -6.78 17.50 -14.15
N PRO A 181 -7.43 18.59 -13.70
CA PRO A 181 -6.77 19.86 -13.51
C PRO A 181 -5.51 19.76 -12.63
N THR A 182 -4.50 20.58 -12.96
CA THR A 182 -3.31 20.80 -12.14
C THR A 182 -3.19 22.29 -11.90
N ASN A 183 -3.51 22.70 -10.68
CA ASN A 183 -3.51 24.10 -10.28
C ASN A 183 -2.15 24.52 -9.70
N LEU A 184 -2.04 25.78 -9.29
CA LEU A 184 -0.78 26.34 -8.77
C LEU A 184 -0.27 25.61 -7.52
N VAL A 185 -1.17 25.15 -6.64
CA VAL A 185 -0.83 24.39 -5.43
C VAL A 185 -0.22 23.04 -5.84
N ASP A 186 -0.79 22.40 -6.85
CA ASP A 186 -0.30 21.10 -7.34
C ASP A 186 1.10 21.23 -7.97
N TRP A 187 1.34 22.30 -8.75
CA TRP A 187 2.66 22.58 -9.32
C TRP A 187 3.70 22.95 -8.26
N GLU A 188 3.31 23.62 -7.17
CA GLU A 188 4.19 23.92 -6.05
C GLU A 188 4.56 22.64 -5.29
N LEU A 189 3.57 21.82 -4.94
CA LEU A 189 3.79 20.53 -4.29
C LEU A 189 4.66 19.60 -5.14
N THR A 190 4.45 19.59 -6.46
CA THR A 190 5.27 18.82 -7.43
C THR A 190 6.74 19.19 -7.34
N LYS A 191 7.07 20.49 -7.32
CA LYS A 191 8.48 20.95 -7.21
C LYS A 191 9.13 20.46 -5.91
N ILE A 192 8.38 20.50 -4.80
CA ILE A 192 8.84 20.07 -3.49
C ILE A 192 9.07 18.56 -3.47
N MET A 193 8.10 17.76 -3.94
CA MET A 193 8.18 16.30 -4.01
C MET A 193 9.30 15.83 -4.93
N VAL A 194 9.41 16.37 -6.15
CA VAL A 194 10.54 16.06 -7.05
C VAL A 194 11.87 16.31 -6.36
N SER A 195 12.00 17.45 -5.64
CA SER A 195 13.21 17.75 -4.88
C SER A 195 13.45 16.71 -3.77
N TYR A 196 12.44 16.31 -2.98
CA TYR A 196 12.63 15.29 -1.95
C TYR A 196 13.12 13.95 -2.54
N TRP A 197 12.51 13.47 -3.62
CA TRP A 197 12.91 12.22 -4.26
C TRP A 197 14.31 12.28 -4.87
N VAL A 198 14.66 13.39 -5.53
CA VAL A 198 15.99 13.60 -6.11
C VAL A 198 17.06 13.68 -5.02
N GLU A 199 16.78 14.37 -3.92
CA GLU A 199 17.73 14.50 -2.81
C GLU A 199 17.93 13.17 -2.09
N PHE A 200 16.87 12.41 -1.87
CA PHE A 200 16.95 11.07 -1.31
C PHE A 200 17.81 10.15 -2.20
N ALA A 201 17.56 10.12 -3.51
CA ALA A 201 18.35 9.33 -4.46
C ALA A 201 19.84 9.72 -4.50
N LYS A 202 20.16 11.01 -4.30
CA LYS A 202 21.55 11.50 -4.32
C LYS A 202 22.30 11.30 -3.01
N LYS A 203 21.60 11.42 -1.88
CA LYS A 203 22.23 11.66 -0.56
C LYS A 203 21.76 10.69 0.55
N GLY A 204 20.76 9.86 0.29
CA GLY A 204 20.11 9.03 1.33
C GLY A 204 19.31 9.85 2.35
N THR A 205 18.93 11.09 2.00
CA THR A 205 18.03 11.93 2.80
C THR A 205 17.21 12.82 1.87
N PRO A 206 15.90 13.00 2.09
CA PRO A 206 15.08 13.87 1.24
C PRO A 206 15.41 15.36 1.47
N ASN A 207 16.07 15.70 2.58
CA ASN A 207 16.22 17.09 3.01
C ASN A 207 17.19 17.92 2.16
N SER A 208 16.78 19.14 1.84
CA SER A 208 17.62 20.18 1.24
C SER A 208 17.38 21.53 1.92
N ILE A 209 18.22 22.53 1.62
CA ILE A 209 18.07 23.89 2.19
C ILE A 209 16.81 24.63 1.69
N ASN A 210 16.17 24.14 0.62
CA ASN A 210 15.09 24.82 -0.07
C ASN A 210 13.68 24.33 0.31
N ASN A 211 13.58 23.19 1.02
CA ASN A 211 12.31 22.60 1.40
C ASN A 211 12.17 22.52 2.92
N PRO A 212 10.94 22.46 3.45
CA PRO A 212 10.71 22.10 4.85
C PRO A 212 11.41 20.79 5.22
N THR A 213 11.89 20.69 6.45
CA THR A 213 12.54 19.48 6.93
C THR A 213 11.52 18.34 7.02
N TRP A 214 11.83 17.22 6.36
CA TRP A 214 11.19 15.92 6.55
C TRP A 214 11.95 15.14 7.62
N LYS A 215 11.32 14.95 8.77
CA LYS A 215 11.90 14.19 9.89
C LYS A 215 12.03 12.71 9.53
N GLU A 216 13.12 12.11 9.96
CA GLU A 216 13.28 10.65 9.89
C GLU A 216 12.22 9.96 10.76
N PHE A 217 11.71 8.82 10.29
CA PHE A 217 10.71 7.99 10.97
C PHE A 217 11.14 7.71 12.41
N GLY A 218 12.26 6.99 12.59
CA GLY A 218 12.90 6.79 13.89
C GLY A 218 11.97 6.26 15.00
N ALA A 219 12.38 6.47 16.25
CA ALA A 219 11.64 6.01 17.43
C ALA A 219 10.30 6.73 17.65
N GLU A 220 10.16 7.94 17.11
CA GLU A 220 8.92 8.73 17.22
C GLU A 220 7.89 8.37 16.14
N GLU A 221 8.28 7.54 15.16
CA GLU A 221 7.46 7.18 14.00
C GLU A 221 6.95 8.43 13.26
N ASN A 222 7.88 9.36 12.98
CA ASN A 222 7.56 10.58 12.26
C ASN A 222 7.17 10.27 10.81
N TYR A 223 6.24 11.06 10.29
CA TYR A 223 5.93 11.10 8.87
C TYR A 223 5.68 12.53 8.41
N LEU A 224 5.81 12.76 7.11
CA LEU A 224 5.49 14.03 6.47
C LEU A 224 4.16 13.93 5.73
N ILE A 225 3.26 14.87 6.01
CA ILE A 225 2.04 15.06 5.23
C ILE A 225 2.43 15.77 3.94
N LEU A 226 2.24 15.09 2.82
CA LEU A 226 2.47 15.63 1.48
C LEU A 226 1.20 16.31 0.96
N ASP A 227 0.98 17.51 1.48
CA ASP A 227 -0.02 18.49 1.06
C ASP A 227 0.51 19.88 1.44
N LEU A 228 -0.21 20.95 1.07
CA LEU A 228 0.18 22.32 1.41
C LEU A 228 -0.77 22.93 2.46
N PRO A 229 -0.23 23.42 3.60
CA PRO A 229 1.18 23.42 4.00
C PRO A 229 1.73 22.03 4.34
N LEU A 230 3.04 21.82 4.16
CA LEU A 230 3.69 20.57 4.58
C LEU A 230 3.79 20.51 6.10
N GLU A 231 3.42 19.38 6.67
CA GLU A 231 3.39 19.19 8.13
C GLU A 231 4.06 17.88 8.53
N ASN A 232 4.94 17.94 9.53
CA ASN A 232 5.43 16.71 10.16
C ASN A 232 4.48 16.32 11.28
N SER A 233 4.14 15.05 11.33
CA SER A 233 3.36 14.45 12.40
C SER A 233 4.02 13.13 12.82
N ALA A 234 3.40 12.40 13.73
CA ALA A 234 3.95 11.17 14.30
C ALA A 234 2.85 10.14 14.50
N LYS A 235 3.22 8.86 14.42
CA LYS A 235 2.35 7.71 14.70
C LYS A 235 1.09 7.68 13.81
N LEU A 236 1.32 7.65 12.50
CA LEU A 236 0.26 7.60 11.48
C LEU A 236 -0.69 6.43 11.73
N GLU A 237 -1.99 6.72 11.90
CA GLU A 237 -3.05 5.73 12.10
C GLU A 237 -2.72 4.68 13.20
N ASN A 238 -2.01 5.10 14.26
CA ASN A 238 -1.44 4.19 15.25
C ASN A 238 -2.44 3.19 15.84
N GLY A 239 -3.69 3.61 16.08
CA GLY A 239 -4.73 2.72 16.60
C GLY A 239 -5.03 1.53 15.70
N PHE A 240 -5.12 1.76 14.39
CA PHE A 240 -5.27 0.69 13.40
C PHE A 240 -4.00 -0.14 13.28
N CYS A 241 -2.83 0.52 13.16
CA CYS A 241 -1.60 -0.18 12.85
C CYS A 241 -1.09 -1.05 14.00
N GLU A 242 -1.32 -0.71 15.26
CA GLU A 242 -1.04 -1.64 16.37
C GLU A 242 -1.83 -2.95 16.24
N ILE A 243 -3.12 -2.89 15.89
CA ILE A 243 -3.97 -4.07 15.75
C ILE A 243 -3.61 -4.86 14.49
N MET A 244 -3.54 -4.17 13.35
CA MET A 244 -3.40 -4.82 12.04
C MET A 244 -2.02 -5.43 11.84
N ILE A 245 -0.97 -4.80 12.36
CA ILE A 245 0.39 -5.34 12.29
C ILE A 245 0.52 -6.55 13.19
N ASP A 246 0.01 -6.50 14.43
CA ASP A 246 0.06 -7.66 15.34
C ASP A 246 -0.65 -8.87 14.72
N GLU A 247 -1.86 -8.69 14.21
CA GLU A 247 -2.60 -9.75 13.51
C GLU A 247 -1.90 -10.27 12.26
N MET A 248 -1.26 -9.39 11.48
CA MET A 248 -0.44 -9.79 10.33
C MET A 248 0.74 -10.68 10.77
N VAL A 249 1.45 -10.31 11.84
CA VAL A 249 2.59 -11.07 12.38
C VAL A 249 2.14 -12.41 12.97
N GLN A 250 1.04 -12.43 13.72
CA GLN A 250 0.47 -13.65 14.27
C GLN A 250 0.07 -14.64 13.16
N ARG A 251 -0.60 -14.18 12.10
CA ARG A 251 -0.98 -15.02 10.96
C ARG A 251 0.22 -15.54 10.19
N ALA A 252 1.28 -14.77 10.07
CA ALA A 252 2.51 -15.22 9.43
C ALA A 252 3.23 -16.31 10.25
N SER A 253 3.02 -16.33 11.57
CA SER A 253 3.62 -17.27 12.52
C SER A 253 2.90 -18.61 12.60
N ARG A 254 1.60 -18.65 12.26
CA ARG A 254 0.80 -19.89 12.12
C ARG A 254 1.20 -20.67 10.87
#